data_AF-A0A960WP35-F1
#
_entry.id   AF-A0A960WP35-F1
#
_cell.length_a   1.000
_cell.length_b   1.000
_cell.length_c   1.000
_cell.angle_alpha   90.00
_cell.angle_beta   90.00
_cell.angle_gamma   90.00
#
_symmetry.space_group_name_H-M   'P 1'
#
loop_
_entity.id
_entity.type
_entity.pdbx_description
1 polymer ?
#
loop_
_entity_poly.entity_id
_entity_poly.type
_entity_poly.pdbx_seq_one_letter_code
_entity_poly.pdbx_strand_id
1 'polypeptide(L)'
;MIDLHAKAGDDFTYLAMAAGALTGVRQRFEAAQFRIIRIDNWFGPKWHGFSGKALGAVGIAKQRLTVPPFVPSRVETEELWVRKDESYVRLDKFSPLHKRISSEGNLRRYLDRECPNSICFWFCGRTASNGRGSIMVYSTAIPDDPISWFVELSADKGWSPTMTEGISPAEFSDLVATGSRILESSKDQS
;
A
#
# COMPACT_ATOMS: atom_id res chain seq x y z
N MET A 1 -9.70 11.40 -9.40
CA MET A 1 -8.29 11.09 -9.09
C MET A 1 -8.24 10.58 -7.66
N ILE A 2 -7.33 9.67 -7.31
CA ILE A 2 -7.11 9.30 -5.90
C ILE A 2 -5.84 10.04 -5.46
N ASP A 3 -6.01 11.03 -4.60
CA ASP A 3 -4.94 11.94 -4.20
C ASP A 3 -4.37 11.56 -2.84
N LEU A 4 -3.05 11.65 -2.70
CA LEU A 4 -2.39 11.55 -1.41
C LEU A 4 -2.19 12.94 -0.82
N HIS A 5 -2.93 13.26 0.24
CA HIS A 5 -2.81 14.55 0.91
C HIS A 5 -1.56 14.60 1.77
N ALA A 6 -0.74 15.64 1.59
CA ALA A 6 0.43 15.91 2.44
C ALA A 6 0.02 16.25 3.86
N LYS A 7 0.85 15.87 4.83
CA LYS A 7 0.76 16.28 6.23
C LYS A 7 2.07 16.86 6.71
N ALA A 8 2.02 17.54 7.86
CA ALA A 8 3.23 18.05 8.52
C ALA A 8 4.25 16.92 8.74
N GLY A 9 5.50 17.17 8.32
CA GLY A 9 6.60 16.21 8.43
C GLY A 9 6.74 15.23 7.26
N ASP A 10 5.88 15.31 6.24
CA ASP A 10 6.09 14.56 5.00
C ASP A 10 7.12 15.22 4.11
N ASP A 11 7.93 14.40 3.45
CA ASP A 11 8.76 14.82 2.31
C ASP A 11 7.93 14.76 1.02
N PHE A 12 7.90 15.86 0.27
CA PHE A 12 7.12 15.99 -0.97
C PHE A 12 7.60 15.08 -2.09
N THR A 13 8.90 14.78 -2.17
CA THR A 13 9.49 13.86 -3.16
C THR A 13 9.03 12.44 -2.89
N TYR A 14 9.09 12.01 -1.62
CA TYR A 14 8.53 10.74 -1.21
C TYR A 14 7.03 10.65 -1.54
N LEU A 15 6.26 11.70 -1.21
CA LEU A 15 4.82 11.69 -1.42
C LEU A 15 4.47 11.64 -2.92
N ALA A 16 5.21 12.36 -3.75
CA ALA A 16 5.06 12.32 -5.21
C ALA A 16 5.33 10.91 -5.76
N MET A 17 6.37 10.22 -5.28
CA MET A 17 6.61 8.83 -5.66
C MET A 17 5.51 7.89 -5.18
N ALA A 18 5.00 8.07 -3.95
CA ALA A 18 3.90 7.25 -3.45
C ALA A 18 2.61 7.46 -4.28
N ALA A 19 2.33 8.70 -4.68
CA ALA A 19 1.20 9.02 -5.56
C ALA A 19 1.39 8.44 -6.97
N GLY A 20 2.62 8.51 -7.51
CA GLY A 20 3.00 7.87 -8.77
C GLY A 20 2.82 6.36 -8.70
N ALA A 21 3.32 5.70 -7.66
CA ALA A 21 3.15 4.27 -7.44
C ALA A 21 1.66 3.90 -7.36
N LEU A 22 0.85 4.59 -6.56
CA LEU A 22 -0.59 4.35 -6.45
C LEU A 22 -1.29 4.49 -7.81
N THR A 23 -0.95 5.53 -8.56
CA THR A 23 -1.53 5.77 -9.89
C THR A 23 -1.12 4.67 -10.88
N GLY A 24 0.14 4.25 -10.86
CA GLY A 24 0.64 3.14 -11.67
C GLY A 24 -0.05 1.82 -11.33
N VAL A 25 -0.23 1.52 -10.03
CA VAL A 25 -0.99 0.34 -9.56
C VAL A 25 -2.41 0.39 -10.10
N ARG A 26 -3.08 1.54 -10.01
CA ARG A 26 -4.45 1.72 -10.52
C ARG A 26 -4.58 1.46 -12.01
N GLN A 27 -3.59 1.84 -12.80
CA GLN A 27 -3.57 1.58 -14.24
C GLN A 27 -3.30 0.13 -14.58
N ARG A 28 -2.40 -0.51 -13.82
CA ARG A 28 -2.00 -1.88 -14.08
C ARG A 28 -3.05 -2.90 -13.62
N PHE A 29 -3.87 -2.54 -12.63
CA PHE A 29 -4.84 -3.44 -12.03
C PHE A 29 -6.24 -2.84 -12.00
N GLU A 30 -7.17 -3.55 -12.63
CA GLU A 30 -8.60 -3.24 -12.56
C GLU A 30 -9.22 -3.77 -11.26
N ALA A 31 -8.94 -3.10 -10.14
CA ALA A 31 -9.57 -3.45 -8.86
C ALA A 31 -10.96 -2.82 -8.73
N ALA A 32 -11.89 -3.52 -8.09
CA ALA A 32 -13.20 -2.94 -7.76
C ALA A 32 -13.07 -1.85 -6.68
N GLN A 33 -12.06 -1.96 -5.83
CA GLN A 33 -11.84 -1.07 -4.70
C GLN A 33 -10.36 -0.79 -4.45
N PHE A 34 -10.07 0.43 -4.02
CA PHE A 34 -8.78 0.83 -3.46
C PHE A 34 -8.97 1.21 -2.00
N ARG A 35 -8.18 0.62 -1.11
CA ARG A 35 -8.10 1.02 0.28
C ARG A 35 -6.73 1.62 0.54
N ILE A 36 -6.69 2.91 0.87
CA ILE A 36 -5.45 3.67 1.01
C ILE A 36 -5.22 3.93 2.49
N ILE A 37 -4.09 3.46 3.02
CA ILE A 37 -3.79 3.49 4.45
C ILE A 37 -2.48 4.23 4.68
N ARG A 38 -2.54 5.32 5.43
CA ARG A 38 -1.35 6.04 5.89
C ARG A 38 -0.96 5.55 7.27
N ILE A 39 0.29 5.15 7.42
CA ILE A 39 0.87 4.68 8.69
C ILE A 39 1.74 5.78 9.30
N ASP A 40 1.60 6.00 10.60
CA ASP A 40 2.51 6.86 11.37
C ASP A 40 3.90 6.21 11.39
N ASN A 41 4.86 6.92 10.81
CA ASN A 41 6.28 6.56 10.71
C ASN A 41 6.55 5.33 9.81
N TRP A 42 7.83 5.06 9.52
CA TRP A 42 8.26 3.96 8.64
C TRP A 42 7.70 2.61 9.08
N PHE A 43 7.66 1.66 8.15
CA PHE A 43 7.45 0.26 8.48
C PHE A 43 8.38 -0.62 7.61
N GLY A 44 9.03 -1.60 8.23
CA GLY A 44 10.01 -2.45 7.53
C GLY A 44 9.41 -3.65 6.78
N PRO A 45 10.27 -4.45 6.13
CA PRO A 45 9.86 -5.63 5.34
C PRO A 45 9.09 -6.68 6.14
N LYS A 46 9.33 -6.80 7.46
CA LYS A 46 8.62 -7.78 8.33
C LYS A 46 7.08 -7.66 8.33
N TRP A 47 6.55 -6.56 7.82
CA TRP A 47 5.11 -6.33 7.67
C TRP A 47 4.56 -6.89 6.36
N HIS A 48 5.41 -7.15 5.36
CA HIS A 48 5.07 -7.87 4.12
C HIS A 48 4.92 -9.37 4.41
N GLY A 49 3.88 -9.99 3.85
CA GLY A 49 3.64 -11.42 4.01
C GLY A 49 3.43 -11.88 5.45
N PHE A 50 3.08 -10.98 6.39
CA PHE A 50 2.93 -11.35 7.79
C PHE A 50 1.88 -12.46 7.92
N SER A 51 2.29 -13.64 8.38
CA SER A 51 1.43 -14.82 8.59
C SER A 51 1.64 -15.44 9.98
N GLY A 52 2.30 -14.71 10.89
CA GLY A 52 2.72 -15.23 12.20
C GLY A 52 3.96 -16.13 12.09
N LYS A 53 4.64 -16.35 13.22
CA LYS A 53 5.74 -17.32 13.30
C LYS A 53 5.15 -18.74 13.24
N ALA A 54 4.91 -19.27 12.04
CA ALA A 54 4.75 -20.71 11.86
C ALA A 54 6.16 -21.34 11.88
N LEU A 55 6.55 -21.87 13.04
CA LEU A 55 7.73 -22.72 13.17
C LEU A 55 7.53 -23.96 12.27
N GLY A 56 8.43 -24.15 11.31
CA GLY A 56 8.71 -25.43 10.67
C GLY A 56 7.61 -25.99 9.75
N ALA A 57 7.68 -25.67 8.46
CA ALA A 57 7.31 -26.61 7.41
C ALA A 57 7.96 -26.16 6.08
N VAL A 58 8.83 -27.03 5.56
CA VAL A 58 9.38 -26.95 4.21
C VAL A 58 8.22 -27.14 3.23
N GLY A 59 8.02 -26.18 2.34
CA GLY A 59 6.99 -26.21 1.29
C GLY A 59 6.33 -24.84 1.14
N ILE A 60 6.79 -24.06 0.16
CA ILE A 60 6.19 -22.75 -0.18
C ILE A 60 4.86 -23.02 -0.89
N ALA A 61 3.83 -23.38 -0.13
CA ALA A 61 2.46 -23.12 -0.56
C ALA A 61 2.25 -21.60 -0.47
N LYS A 62 1.70 -20.97 -1.52
CA LYS A 62 1.33 -19.53 -1.50
C LYS A 62 0.52 -19.26 -0.23
N GLN A 63 1.13 -18.64 0.78
CA GLN A 63 0.43 -18.32 2.02
C GLN A 63 -0.61 -17.24 1.72
N ARG A 64 -1.86 -17.53 2.07
CA ARG A 64 -2.98 -16.60 1.98
C ARG A 64 -2.64 -15.31 2.74
N LEU A 65 -2.73 -14.15 2.09
CA LEU A 65 -2.38 -12.87 2.71
C LEU A 65 -3.26 -12.59 3.93
N THR A 66 -2.64 -12.16 5.03
CA THR A 66 -3.36 -11.65 6.20
C THR A 66 -3.21 -10.14 6.29
N VAL A 67 -4.15 -9.48 6.98
CA VAL A 67 -4.04 -8.04 7.25
C VAL A 67 -2.77 -7.79 8.08
N PRO A 68 -1.85 -6.91 7.63
CA PRO A 68 -0.65 -6.58 8.41
C PRO A 68 -1.06 -6.10 9.81
N PRO A 69 -0.45 -6.59 10.90
CA PRO A 69 -0.91 -6.33 12.27
C PRO A 69 -0.51 -4.93 12.78
N PHE A 70 -0.73 -3.88 12.00
CA PHE A 70 -0.54 -2.52 12.48
C PHE A 70 -1.51 -2.25 13.62
N VAL A 71 -1.00 -1.76 14.75
CA VAL A 71 -1.87 -1.31 15.84
C VAL A 71 -2.70 -0.12 15.33
N PRO A 72 -3.99 0.00 15.68
CA PRO A 72 -4.86 1.04 15.12
C PRO A 72 -4.34 2.46 15.36
N SER A 73 -3.65 2.71 16.48
CA SER A 73 -3.05 4.01 16.78
C SER A 73 -1.92 4.42 15.83
N ARG A 74 -1.40 3.49 15.01
CA ARG A 74 -0.45 3.81 13.93
C ARG A 74 -1.14 4.14 12.62
N VAL A 75 -2.44 3.93 12.46
CA VAL A 75 -3.16 4.32 11.24
C VAL A 75 -3.55 5.78 11.35
N GLU A 76 -2.89 6.64 10.57
CA GLU A 76 -3.19 8.06 10.58
C GLU A 76 -4.40 8.43 9.72
N THR A 77 -4.53 7.79 8.56
CA THR A 77 -5.69 7.89 7.69
C THR A 77 -5.97 6.55 7.06
N GLU A 78 -7.24 6.29 6.85
CA GLU A 78 -7.72 5.18 6.05
C GLU A 78 -8.78 5.74 5.12
N GLU A 79 -8.72 5.38 3.85
CA GLU A 79 -9.70 5.78 2.84
C GLU A 79 -10.13 4.56 2.03
N LEU A 80 -11.41 4.51 1.67
CA LEU A 80 -11.95 3.50 0.78
C LEU A 80 -12.51 4.18 -0.46
N TRP A 81 -12.02 3.76 -1.62
CA TRP A 81 -12.41 4.22 -2.93
C TRP A 81 -13.01 3.05 -3.70
N VAL A 82 -14.20 3.22 -4.26
CA VAL A 82 -14.93 2.16 -4.98
C VAL A 82 -15.15 2.59 -6.42
N ARG A 83 -14.93 1.66 -7.35
CA ARG A 83 -15.18 1.88 -8.77
C ARG A 83 -16.68 2.11 -9.00
N LYS A 84 -17.01 3.23 -9.64
CA LYS A 84 -18.33 3.55 -10.19
C LYS A 84 -18.11 3.93 -11.66
N ASP A 85 -18.57 3.04 -12.54
CA ASP A 85 -18.36 3.13 -13.98
C ASP A 85 -16.86 3.25 -14.31
N GLU A 86 -16.45 4.36 -14.92
CA GLU A 86 -15.06 4.64 -15.31
C GLU A 86 -14.26 5.42 -14.25
N SER A 87 -14.85 5.69 -13.09
CA SER A 87 -14.25 6.51 -12.04
C SER A 87 -14.19 5.79 -10.69
N TYR A 88 -13.44 6.36 -9.75
CA TYR A 88 -13.46 5.93 -8.35
C TYR A 88 -14.07 7.03 -7.50
N VAL A 89 -15.00 6.65 -6.63
CA VAL A 89 -15.57 7.55 -5.63
C VAL A 89 -15.11 7.15 -4.23
N ARG A 90 -14.77 8.14 -3.42
CA ARG A 90 -14.46 7.93 -2.01
C ARG A 90 -15.75 7.62 -1.25
N LEU A 91 -15.69 6.63 -0.35
CA LEU A 91 -16.77 6.34 0.58
C LEU A 91 -16.52 7.03 1.92
N ASP A 92 -17.53 7.72 2.43
CA ASP A 92 -17.47 8.41 3.72
C ASP A 92 -17.61 7.47 4.92
N LYS A 93 -18.23 6.30 4.71
CA LYS A 93 -18.51 5.32 5.76
C LYS A 93 -18.09 3.92 5.34
N PHE A 94 -17.16 3.34 6.10
CA PHE A 94 -16.70 1.97 5.95
C PHE A 94 -16.07 1.48 7.27
N SER A 95 -15.96 0.16 7.43
CA SER A 95 -15.30 -0.42 8.61
C SER A 95 -13.77 -0.28 8.49
N PRO A 96 -13.06 0.21 9.52
CA PRO A 96 -11.59 0.27 9.52
C PRO A 96 -10.96 -1.10 9.33
N LEU A 97 -9.87 -1.15 8.56
CA LEU A 97 -9.14 -2.39 8.31
C LEU A 97 -8.32 -2.79 9.53
N HIS A 98 -7.71 -1.84 10.24
CA HIS A 98 -6.90 -2.12 11.43
C HIS A 98 -7.73 -1.95 12.69
N LYS A 99 -7.92 -3.04 13.45
CA LYS A 99 -8.79 -3.11 14.63
C LYS A 99 -7.97 -3.55 15.84
N ARG A 100 -8.42 -3.15 17.05
CA ARG A 100 -7.79 -3.61 18.29
C ARG A 100 -8.24 -5.04 18.58
N ILE A 101 -7.38 -6.01 18.26
CA ILE A 101 -7.63 -7.44 18.42
C ILE A 101 -6.37 -8.15 18.95
N SER A 102 -6.52 -9.37 19.45
CA SER A 102 -5.36 -10.19 19.82
C SER A 102 -4.54 -10.58 18.59
N SER A 103 -3.24 -10.83 18.78
CA SER A 103 -2.36 -11.28 17.69
C SER A 103 -2.88 -12.56 17.03
N GLU A 104 -3.38 -13.52 17.81
CA GLU A 104 -4.01 -14.75 17.29
C GLU A 104 -5.25 -14.44 16.45
N GLY A 105 -6.08 -13.49 16.90
CA GLY A 105 -7.23 -13.02 16.14
C GLY A 105 -6.81 -12.43 14.79
N ASN A 106 -5.70 -11.68 14.74
CA ASN A 106 -5.19 -11.10 13.50
C ASN A 106 -4.69 -12.14 12.49
N LEU A 107 -4.13 -13.27 12.95
CA LEU A 107 -3.66 -14.35 12.05
C LEU A 107 -4.79 -14.98 11.23
N ARG A 108 -6.04 -14.85 11.69
CA ARG A 108 -7.23 -15.35 10.98
C ARG A 108 -7.90 -14.29 10.11
N ARG A 109 -7.38 -13.06 10.10
CA ARG A 109 -7.90 -11.95 9.28
C ARG A 109 -7.27 -11.97 7.90
N TYR A 110 -7.78 -12.88 7.08
CA TYR A 110 -7.36 -12.99 5.69
C TYR A 110 -7.83 -11.81 4.86
N LEU A 111 -6.93 -11.27 4.05
CA LEU A 111 -7.17 -10.05 3.31
C LEU A 111 -8.30 -10.20 2.28
N ASP A 112 -8.41 -11.36 1.65
CA ASP A 112 -9.48 -11.70 0.69
C ASP A 112 -10.88 -11.71 1.32
N ARG A 113 -11.00 -11.87 2.65
CA ARG A 113 -12.27 -11.75 3.38
C ARG A 113 -12.55 -10.32 3.83
N GLU A 114 -11.51 -9.62 4.27
CA GLU A 114 -11.63 -8.27 4.84
C GLU A 114 -11.75 -7.19 3.74
N CYS A 115 -11.06 -7.41 2.62
CA CYS A 115 -10.99 -6.55 1.45
C CYS A 115 -11.08 -7.40 0.18
N PRO A 116 -12.25 -7.97 -0.17
CA PRO A 116 -12.41 -8.73 -1.40
C PRO A 116 -12.28 -7.84 -2.65
N ASN A 117 -11.72 -8.37 -3.74
CA ASN A 117 -11.59 -7.67 -5.03
C ASN A 117 -10.97 -6.26 -4.92
N SER A 118 -10.00 -6.12 -4.01
CA SER A 118 -9.48 -4.84 -3.57
C SER A 118 -7.97 -4.76 -3.75
N ILE A 119 -7.48 -3.54 -3.89
CA ILE A 119 -6.08 -3.21 -3.68
C ILE A 119 -5.95 -2.41 -2.39
N CYS A 120 -5.17 -2.92 -1.46
CA CYS A 120 -4.79 -2.22 -0.24
C CYS A 120 -3.39 -1.62 -0.43
N PHE A 121 -3.29 -0.31 -0.29
CA PHE A 121 -2.07 0.46 -0.48
C PHE A 121 -1.69 1.12 0.84
N TRP A 122 -0.58 0.71 1.43
CA TRP A 122 0.00 1.32 2.62
C TRP A 122 1.17 2.22 2.24
N PHE A 123 1.24 3.38 2.86
CA PHE A 123 2.38 4.28 2.79
C PHE A 123 2.63 4.92 4.16
N CYS A 124 3.84 5.35 4.46
CA CYS A 124 4.16 5.97 5.76
C CYS A 124 4.14 7.50 5.69
N GLY A 125 3.75 8.14 6.78
CA GLY A 125 3.94 9.58 7.00
C GLY A 125 5.26 9.90 7.70
N ARG A 126 5.48 11.20 7.98
CA ARG A 126 6.66 11.72 8.70
C ARG A 126 7.98 11.38 8.00
N THR A 127 7.97 11.33 6.67
CA THR A 127 9.12 10.89 5.89
C THR A 127 10.27 11.91 5.89
N ALA A 128 9.99 13.21 6.00
CA ALA A 128 11.02 14.24 6.08
C ALA A 128 11.83 14.13 7.39
N SER A 129 11.18 13.81 8.51
CA SER A 129 11.85 13.71 9.81
C SER A 129 12.68 12.44 9.97
N ASN A 130 12.31 11.35 9.28
CA ASN A 130 12.97 10.05 9.42
C ASN A 130 13.96 9.76 8.29
N GLY A 131 13.93 10.54 7.20
CA GLY A 131 14.72 10.29 5.98
C GLY A 131 14.40 8.94 5.31
N ARG A 132 13.29 8.30 5.68
CA ARG A 132 12.91 6.95 5.24
C ARG A 132 11.43 6.89 4.93
N GLY A 133 11.12 6.06 3.93
CA GLY A 133 9.82 5.90 3.34
C GLY A 133 9.52 4.43 3.10
N SER A 134 8.25 4.05 3.12
CA SER A 134 7.84 2.67 2.90
C SER A 134 6.52 2.64 2.15
N ILE A 135 6.42 1.76 1.16
CA ILE A 135 5.18 1.51 0.42
C ILE A 135 4.95 -0.01 0.44
N MET A 136 3.71 -0.43 0.68
CA MET A 136 3.32 -1.82 0.58
C MET A 136 1.98 -1.93 -0.12
N VAL A 137 1.85 -2.90 -1.01
CA VAL A 137 0.61 -3.13 -1.75
C VAL A 137 0.25 -4.58 -1.69
N TYR A 138 -0.99 -4.85 -1.29
CA TYR A 138 -1.61 -6.16 -1.42
C TYR A 138 -2.81 -6.06 -2.35
N SER A 139 -2.94 -7.01 -3.28
CA SER A 139 -4.06 -7.14 -4.19
C SER A 139 -4.79 -8.45 -3.97
N THR A 140 -6.11 -8.36 -3.85
CA THR A 140 -7.07 -9.48 -3.90
C THR A 140 -7.97 -9.35 -5.12
N ALA A 141 -7.62 -8.48 -6.07
CA ALA A 141 -8.39 -8.23 -7.30
C ALA A 141 -8.41 -9.44 -8.25
N ILE A 142 -7.37 -10.28 -8.20
CA ILE A 142 -7.28 -11.52 -8.96
C ILE A 142 -7.45 -12.68 -7.96
N PRO A 143 -8.56 -13.44 -8.04
CA PRO A 143 -8.72 -14.66 -7.25
C PRO A 143 -7.57 -15.63 -7.49
N ASP A 144 -7.10 -16.28 -6.42
CA ASP A 144 -6.02 -17.30 -6.44
C ASP A 144 -4.61 -16.84 -6.87
N ASP A 145 -4.46 -15.57 -7.26
CA ASP A 145 -3.15 -14.96 -7.50
C ASP A 145 -2.99 -13.62 -6.74
N PRO A 146 -2.93 -13.68 -5.40
CA PRO A 146 -2.77 -12.49 -4.61
C PRO A 146 -1.38 -11.88 -4.86
N ILE A 147 -1.36 -10.64 -5.33
CA ILE A 147 -0.12 -9.90 -5.52
C ILE A 147 0.21 -9.17 -4.23
N SER A 148 1.44 -9.32 -3.75
CA SER A 148 1.92 -8.52 -2.63
C SER A 148 3.33 -8.04 -2.88
N TRP A 149 3.59 -6.78 -2.61
CA TRP A 149 4.96 -6.25 -2.64
C TRP A 149 5.18 -5.14 -1.62
N PHE A 150 6.44 -4.90 -1.32
CA PHE A 150 6.94 -3.90 -0.39
C PHE A 150 8.16 -3.22 -0.99
N VAL A 151 8.28 -1.91 -0.77
CA VAL A 151 9.46 -1.11 -1.11
C VAL A 151 9.79 -0.20 0.07
N GLU A 152 11.06 -0.21 0.46
CA GLU A 152 11.66 0.80 1.33
C GLU A 152 12.43 1.81 0.50
N LEU A 153 12.32 3.08 0.86
CA LEU A 153 12.88 4.24 0.16
C LEU A 153 13.67 5.08 1.17
N SER A 154 14.73 5.75 0.71
CA SER A 154 15.58 6.53 1.61
C SER A 154 16.04 7.84 1.00
N ALA A 155 15.90 8.94 1.77
CA ALA A 155 16.24 10.29 1.36
C ALA A 155 17.74 10.46 1.06
N ASP A 156 18.61 9.76 1.79
CA ASP A 156 20.06 9.74 1.57
C ASP A 156 20.47 9.22 0.19
N LYS A 157 19.59 8.46 -0.47
CA LYS A 157 19.72 7.95 -1.84
C LYS A 157 18.79 8.65 -2.81
N GLY A 158 18.41 9.90 -2.52
CA GLY A 158 17.49 10.67 -3.37
C GLY A 158 16.12 10.01 -3.49
N TRP A 159 15.65 9.39 -2.39
CA TRP A 159 14.41 8.63 -2.33
C TRP A 159 14.37 7.37 -3.23
N SER A 160 15.52 6.78 -3.54
CA SER A 160 15.61 5.51 -4.29
C SER A 160 15.28 4.29 -3.43
N PRO A 161 14.85 3.15 -4.02
CA PRO A 161 14.65 1.90 -3.31
C PRO A 161 15.92 1.43 -2.58
N THR A 162 15.82 1.19 -1.28
CA THR A 162 16.86 0.55 -0.47
C THR A 162 16.61 -0.94 -0.26
N MET A 163 15.34 -1.36 -0.32
CA MET A 163 14.90 -2.74 -0.19
C MET A 163 13.60 -2.94 -0.94
N THR A 164 13.44 -4.11 -1.56
CA THR A 164 12.21 -4.51 -2.25
C THR A 164 11.87 -5.95 -1.92
N GLU A 165 10.60 -6.27 -1.73
CA GLU A 165 10.08 -7.64 -1.62
C GLU A 165 8.86 -7.78 -2.53
N GLY A 166 8.78 -8.85 -3.32
CA GLY A 166 7.66 -9.10 -4.25
C GLY A 166 7.59 -8.17 -5.48
N ILE A 167 8.54 -7.25 -5.64
CA ILE A 167 8.70 -6.37 -6.81
C ILE A 167 10.19 -6.11 -7.04
N SER A 168 10.62 -5.92 -8.28
CA SER A 168 12.00 -5.50 -8.57
C SER A 168 12.14 -3.97 -8.50
N PRO A 169 13.33 -3.41 -8.24
CA PRO A 169 13.54 -1.96 -8.28
C PRO A 169 13.20 -1.33 -9.64
N ALA A 170 13.50 -2.04 -10.74
CA ALA A 170 13.16 -1.59 -12.10
C ALA A 170 11.64 -1.54 -12.31
N GLU A 171 10.93 -2.62 -11.95
CA GLU A 171 9.47 -2.67 -12.06
C GLU A 171 8.78 -1.61 -11.19
N PHE A 172 9.28 -1.36 -9.98
CA PHE A 172 8.79 -0.27 -9.13
C PHE A 172 9.01 1.09 -9.79
N SER A 173 10.19 1.31 -10.40
CA SER A 173 10.52 2.57 -11.07
C SER A 173 9.61 2.81 -12.28
N ASP A 174 9.37 1.78 -13.09
CA ASP A 174 8.44 1.84 -14.24
C ASP A 174 7.00 2.13 -13.80
N LEU A 175 6.58 1.55 -12.68
CA LEU A 175 5.27 1.77 -12.08
C LEU A 175 5.10 3.24 -11.65
N VAL A 176 6.09 3.78 -10.94
CA VAL A 176 6.12 5.19 -10.52
C VAL A 176 6.14 6.11 -11.74
N ALA A 177 7.03 5.88 -12.71
CA ALA A 177 7.15 6.70 -13.91
C ALA A 177 5.86 6.72 -14.75
N THR A 178 5.16 5.58 -14.83
CA THR A 178 3.85 5.50 -15.49
C THR A 178 2.81 6.33 -14.77
N GLY A 179 2.74 6.23 -13.44
CA GLY A 179 1.80 7.03 -12.66
C GLY A 179 2.10 8.53 -12.69
N SER A 180 3.37 8.93 -12.60
CA SER A 180 3.78 10.34 -12.65
C SER A 180 3.35 11.02 -13.95
N ARG A 181 3.57 10.37 -15.11
CA ARG A 181 3.14 10.90 -16.42
C ARG A 181 1.63 11.16 -16.49
N ILE A 182 0.83 10.30 -15.85
CA ILE A 182 -0.63 10.45 -15.81
C ILE A 182 -1.03 11.61 -14.91
N LEU A 183 -0.37 11.76 -13.76
CA LEU A 183 -0.61 12.87 -12.85
C LEU A 183 -0.23 14.21 -13.48
N GLU A 184 0.86 14.26 -14.24
CA GLU A 184 1.29 15.43 -15.01
C GLU A 184 0.27 15.79 -16.10
N SER A 185 -0.12 14.82 -16.94
CA SER A 185 -1.09 15.03 -18.01
C SER A 185 -2.46 15.51 -17.52
N SER A 186 -2.82 15.18 -16.27
CA SER A 186 -4.09 15.58 -15.67
C SER A 186 -4.08 17.01 -15.12
N LYS A 187 -2.89 17.58 -14.84
CA LYS A 187 -2.76 18.98 -14.37
C LYS A 187 -2.83 19.99 -15.52
N ASP A 188 -2.41 19.59 -16.71
CA ASP A 188 -2.43 20.46 -17.90
C ASP A 188 -3.85 20.64 -18.49
N GLN A 189 -4.83 19.88 -17.99
CA GLN A 189 -6.23 19.92 -18.46
C GLN A 189 -7.19 20.61 -17.47
N SER A 190 -6.69 21.10 -16.33
CA SER A 190 -7.48 21.71 -15.24
C SER A 190 -7.32 23.22 -15.15
#